data_AF-A0A839SUB1-F1
#
_entry.id   AF-A0A839SUB1-F1
#
_cell.length_a   1.000
_cell.length_b   1.000
_cell.length_c   1.000
_cell.angle_alpha   90.00
_cell.angle_beta   90.00
_cell.angle_gamma   90.00
#
_symmetry.space_group_name_H-M   'P 1'
#
loop_
_entity.id
_entity.type
_entity.pdbx_description
1 polymer ?
#
loop_
_entity_poly.entity_id
_entity_poly.type
_entity_poly.pdbx_seq_one_letter_code
_entity_poly.pdbx_strand_id
1 'polypeptide(L)'
;MPDLSNVLAQLLFRRRRSYRALFLTEGGSYTRNARQVLADLRRFCRATDTPFAASQAETLRNVGRLEVLNRILSHCEASEEDIYRMVETIEGQEHDG
;
A
#
# COMPACT_ATOMS: atom_id res chain seq x y z
N MET A 1 -23.93 25.81 -10.74
CA MET A 1 -23.37 24.93 -9.69
C MET A 1 -22.53 23.88 -10.41
N PRO A 2 -21.20 23.80 -10.19
CA PRO A 2 -20.40 22.70 -10.73
C PRO A 2 -20.93 21.38 -10.14
N ASP A 3 -21.05 20.38 -10.99
CA ASP A 3 -21.45 19.03 -10.60
C ASP A 3 -20.40 18.43 -9.64
N LEU A 4 -20.78 18.26 -8.38
CA LEU A 4 -19.91 17.70 -7.34
C LEU A 4 -19.37 16.32 -7.71
N SER A 5 -20.14 15.51 -8.45
CA SER A 5 -19.69 14.18 -8.87
C SER A 5 -18.49 14.28 -9.83
N ASN A 6 -18.50 15.27 -10.71
CA ASN A 6 -17.45 15.50 -11.70
C ASN A 6 -16.16 16.04 -11.04
N VAL A 7 -16.29 16.93 -10.05
CA VAL A 7 -15.14 17.44 -9.28
C VAL A 7 -14.48 16.32 -8.47
N LEU A 8 -15.27 15.47 -7.81
CA LEU A 8 -14.75 14.33 -7.05
C LEU A 8 -14.06 13.30 -7.96
N ALA A 9 -14.65 12.99 -9.12
CA ALA A 9 -14.04 12.10 -10.10
C ALA A 9 -12.67 12.61 -10.56
N GLN A 10 -12.56 13.92 -10.85
CA GLN A 10 -11.28 14.54 -11.23
C GLN A 10 -10.24 14.47 -10.11
N LEU A 11 -10.63 14.67 -8.86
CA LEU A 11 -9.73 14.56 -7.71
C LEU A 11 -9.22 13.12 -7.51
N LEU A 12 -10.11 12.13 -7.60
CA LEU A 12 -9.76 10.72 -7.49
C LEU A 12 -8.82 10.29 -8.63
N PHE A 13 -9.08 10.74 -9.85
CA PHE A 13 -8.22 10.45 -11.00
C PHE A 13 -6.82 11.05 -10.85
N ARG A 14 -6.73 12.31 -10.42
CA ARG A 14 -5.44 12.98 -10.15
C ARG A 14 -4.64 12.28 -9.06
N ARG A 15 -5.30 11.86 -7.97
CA ARG A 15 -4.67 11.08 -6.91
C ARG A 15 -4.14 9.76 -7.43
N ARG A 16 -4.98 8.96 -8.10
CA ARG A 16 -4.56 7.67 -8.69
C ARG A 16 -3.35 7.87 -9.61
N ARG A 17 -3.39 8.86 -10.50
CA ARG A 17 -2.27 9.17 -11.40
C ARG A 17 -0.98 9.48 -10.64
N SER A 18 -1.06 10.25 -9.57
CA SER A 18 0.10 10.65 -8.75
C SER A 18 0.73 9.46 -8.04
N TYR A 19 -0.08 8.58 -7.44
CA TYR A 19 0.41 7.35 -6.81
C TYR A 19 1.06 6.40 -7.81
N ARG A 20 0.41 6.17 -8.96
CA ARG A 20 0.97 5.31 -10.01
C ARG A 20 2.30 5.84 -10.52
N ALA A 21 2.42 7.14 -10.76
CA ALA A 21 3.67 7.75 -11.21
C ALA A 21 4.81 7.63 -10.18
N LEU A 22 4.49 7.54 -8.89
CA LEU A 22 5.48 7.38 -7.82
C LEU A 22 5.94 5.93 -7.65
N PHE A 23 5.00 4.98 -7.70
CA PHE A 23 5.28 3.58 -7.34
C PHE A 23 5.52 2.66 -8.55
N LEU A 24 4.96 2.98 -9.72
CA LEU A 24 5.00 2.13 -10.90
C LEU A 24 5.92 2.70 -11.99
N THR A 25 6.49 1.80 -12.80
CA THR A 25 7.10 2.12 -14.08
C THR A 25 6.02 2.37 -15.14
N GLU A 26 6.42 2.87 -16.31
CA GLU A 26 5.51 3.02 -17.46
C GLU A 26 4.86 1.69 -17.87
N GLY A 27 5.55 0.56 -17.67
CA GLY A 27 5.02 -0.78 -17.90
C GLY A 27 4.11 -1.32 -16.79
N GLY A 28 3.76 -0.52 -15.80
CA GLY A 28 2.83 -0.90 -14.72
C GLY A 28 3.43 -1.78 -13.62
N SER A 29 4.74 -2.07 -13.66
CA SER A 29 5.42 -2.83 -12.61
C SER A 29 5.94 -1.90 -11.51
N TYR A 30 6.02 -2.38 -10.27
CA TYR A 30 6.67 -1.60 -9.20
C TYR A 30 8.15 -1.34 -9.50
N THR A 31 8.57 -0.10 -9.31
CA THR A 31 10.00 0.27 -9.34
C THR A 31 10.76 -0.42 -8.21
N ARG A 32 12.09 -0.53 -8.30
CA ARG A 32 12.90 -1.12 -7.23
C ARG A 32 12.71 -0.40 -5.89
N ASN A 33 12.79 0.93 -5.89
CA ASN A 33 12.62 1.74 -4.69
C ASN A 33 11.20 1.60 -4.13
N ALA A 34 10.19 1.55 -5.01
CA ALA A 34 8.81 1.32 -4.61
C ALA A 34 8.64 0.00 -3.86
N ARG A 35 9.22 -1.10 -4.37
CA ARG A 35 9.16 -2.40 -3.67
C ARG A 35 9.78 -2.34 -2.28
N GLN A 36 10.91 -1.67 -2.14
CA GLN A 36 11.61 -1.56 -0.85
C GLN A 36 10.81 -0.72 0.16
N VAL A 37 10.22 0.39 -0.28
CA VAL A 37 9.34 1.21 0.57
C VAL A 37 8.05 0.46 0.94
N LEU A 38 7.43 -0.23 -0.01
CA LEU A 38 6.20 -0.99 0.24
C LEU A 38 6.45 -2.18 1.17
N ALA A 39 7.61 -2.83 1.07
CA ALA A 39 8.06 -3.86 2.01
C ALA A 39 8.18 -3.33 3.45
N ASP A 40 8.78 -2.15 3.63
CA ASP A 40 8.89 -1.50 4.94
C ASP A 40 7.52 -1.08 5.49
N LEU A 41 6.68 -0.46 4.66
CA LEU A 41 5.31 -0.09 5.02
C LEU A 41 4.47 -1.31 5.39
N ARG A 42 4.63 -2.44 4.70
CA ARG A 42 3.96 -3.71 5.02
C ARG A 42 4.28 -4.15 6.44
N ARG A 43 5.56 -4.11 6.84
CA ARG A 43 6.03 -4.45 8.19
C ARG A 43 5.50 -3.47 9.22
N PHE A 44 5.61 -2.16 8.96
CA PHE A 44 5.14 -1.11 9.86
C PHE A 44 3.62 -1.18 10.11
N CYS A 45 2.85 -1.46 9.05
CA CYS A 45 1.40 -1.61 9.12
C CYS A 45 0.93 -2.99 9.57
N ARG A 46 1.85 -3.93 9.81
CA ARG A 46 1.55 -5.31 10.23
C ARG A 46 0.57 -6.03 9.30
N ALA A 47 0.76 -5.88 7.99
CA ALA A 47 -0.23 -6.30 6.99
C ALA A 47 -0.49 -7.82 6.93
N THR A 48 0.40 -8.63 7.50
CA THR A 48 0.26 -10.10 7.58
C THR A 48 -0.18 -10.60 8.96
N ASP A 49 -0.32 -9.70 9.94
CA ASP A 49 -0.75 -10.07 11.29
C ASP A 49 -2.22 -9.70 11.53
N THR A 50 -2.78 -10.23 12.61
CA THR A 50 -4.03 -9.71 13.15
C THR A 50 -3.85 -8.26 13.66
N PRO A 51 -4.75 -7.33 13.30
CA PRO A 51 -4.70 -5.97 13.84
C PRO A 51 -5.18 -5.90 15.29
N PHE A 52 -5.82 -6.95 15.81
CA PHE A 52 -6.33 -7.00 17.18
C PHE A 52 -5.19 -7.05 18.19
N ALA A 53 -5.27 -6.14 19.15
CA ALA A 53 -4.31 -6.01 20.25
C ALA A 53 -5.04 -6.04 21.59
N ALA A 54 -4.27 -6.14 22.68
CA ALA A 54 -4.82 -6.22 24.04
C ALA A 54 -5.68 -4.99 24.42
N SER A 55 -5.39 -3.83 23.84
CA SER A 55 -6.19 -2.61 24.04
C SER A 55 -6.95 -2.20 22.78
N GLN A 56 -8.14 -1.62 22.99
CA GLN A 56 -8.96 -1.06 21.91
C GLN A 56 -8.22 0.07 21.17
N ALA A 57 -7.52 0.94 21.91
CA ALA A 57 -6.77 2.06 21.33
C ALA A 57 -5.66 1.58 20.39
N GLU A 58 -4.94 0.52 20.76
CA GLU A 58 -3.91 -0.07 19.92
C GLU A 58 -4.49 -0.77 18.69
N THR A 59 -5.60 -1.49 18.86
CA THR A 59 -6.33 -2.10 17.74
C THR A 59 -6.73 -1.04 16.71
N LEU A 60 -7.32 0.08 17.15
CA LEU A 60 -7.73 1.17 16.25
C LEU A 60 -6.52 1.80 15.52
N ARG A 61 -5.37 1.92 16.20
CA ARG A 61 -4.13 2.38 15.56
C ARG A 61 -3.66 1.41 14.48
N ASN A 62 -3.66 0.10 14.76
CA ASN A 62 -3.24 -0.93 13.80
C ASN A 62 -4.17 -0.95 12.57
N VAL A 63 -5.48 -0.90 12.79
CA VAL A 63 -6.47 -0.80 11.71
C VAL A 63 -6.23 0.45 10.86
N GLY A 64 -6.00 1.61 11.50
CA GLY A 64 -5.72 2.86 10.78
C GLY A 64 -4.45 2.79 9.91
N ARG A 65 -3.39 2.13 10.39
CA ARG A 65 -2.16 1.90 9.61
C ARG A 65 -2.42 0.99 8.41
N LEU A 66 -3.15 -0.11 8.62
CA LEU A 66 -3.48 -1.05 7.56
C LEU A 66 -4.33 -0.40 6.46
N GLU A 67 -5.30 0.44 6.85
CA GLU A 67 -6.13 1.20 5.92
C GLU A 67 -5.30 2.16 5.05
N VAL A 68 -4.28 2.82 5.62
CA VAL A 68 -3.38 3.68 4.85
C VAL A 68 -2.61 2.87 3.80
N LEU A 69 -2.09 1.70 4.17
CA LEU A 69 -1.39 0.81 3.24
C LEU A 69 -2.34 0.35 2.11
N ASN A 70 -3.53 -0.12 2.45
CA ASN A 70 -4.54 -0.56 1.49
C ASN A 70 -4.94 0.55 0.51
N ARG A 71 -4.98 1.80 0.97
CA ARG A 71 -5.25 2.95 0.10
C ARG A 71 -4.13 3.20 -0.91
N ILE A 72 -2.87 3.05 -0.51
CA ILE A 72 -1.73 3.17 -1.42
C ILE A 72 -1.79 2.06 -2.48
N LEU A 73 -1.98 0.82 -2.04
CA LEU A 73 -2.04 -0.36 -2.91
C LEU A 73 -3.23 -0.30 -3.89
N SER A 74 -4.40 0.16 -3.44
CA SER A 74 -5.58 0.30 -4.31
C SER A 74 -5.41 1.36 -5.40
N HIS A 75 -4.62 2.42 -5.15
CA HIS A 75 -4.26 3.37 -6.21
C HIS A 75 -3.26 2.78 -7.22
N CYS A 76 -2.48 1.79 -6.82
CA CYS A 76 -1.50 1.11 -7.67
C CYS A 76 -2.09 -0.11 -8.40
N GLU A 77 -3.36 -0.46 -8.15
CA GLU A 77 -4.00 -1.67 -8.71
C GLU A 77 -3.22 -2.95 -8.37
N ALA A 78 -2.61 -3.00 -7.17
CA ALA A 78 -1.89 -4.17 -6.70
C ALA A 78 -2.81 -5.40 -6.69
N SER A 79 -2.39 -6.48 -7.35
CA SER A 79 -3.06 -7.77 -7.18
C SER A 79 -2.69 -8.37 -5.82
N GLU A 80 -3.51 -9.31 -5.30
CA GLU A 80 -3.15 -10.08 -4.11
C GLU A 80 -1.79 -10.78 -4.28
N GLU A 81 -1.49 -11.24 -5.49
CA GLU A 81 -0.21 -11.88 -5.83
C GLU A 81 0.99 -10.93 -5.67
N ASP A 82 0.81 -9.64 -5.94
CA ASP A 82 1.88 -8.65 -5.74
C ASP A 82 2.14 -8.38 -4.25
N ILE A 83 1.10 -8.50 -3.41
CA ILE A 83 1.22 -8.41 -1.95
C ILE A 83 1.98 -9.63 -1.41
N TYR A 84 1.68 -10.83 -1.93
CA TYR A 84 2.41 -12.04 -1.55
C TYR A 84 3.87 -12.03 -1.99
N ARG A 85 4.21 -11.56 -3.20
CA ARG A 85 5.61 -11.44 -3.66
C ARG A 85 6.45 -10.46 -2.83
N MET A 86 5.81 -9.49 -2.18
CA MET A 86 6.48 -8.61 -1.20
C MET A 86 6.87 -9.34 0.08
N VAL A 87 6.24 -10.47 0.41
CA VAL A 87 6.59 -11.33 1.56
C VAL A 87 7.93 -12.01 1.31
N GLU A 88 8.03 -12.71 0.18
CA GLU A 88 9.16 -13.59 -0.16
C GLU A 88 10.48 -12.83 -0.36
N THR A 89 10.41 -11.60 -0.90
CA THR A 89 11.62 -10.78 -1.16
C THR A 89 12.35 -10.40 0.13
N ILE A 90 11.65 -10.37 1.28
CA ILE A 90 12.24 -10.01 2.58
C ILE A 90 12.79 -11.26 3.29
N GLU A 91 12.07 -12.37 3.26
CA GLU A 91 12.51 -13.63 3.89
C GLU A 91 13.80 -14.17 3.25
N GLY A 92 13.98 -13.99 1.94
CA GLY A 92 15.23 -14.32 1.25
C GLY A 92 16.43 -13.41 1.56
N GLN A 93 16.22 -12.30 2.28
CA GLN A 93 17.30 -11.39 2.70
C GLN A 93 17.76 -11.65 4.15
N GLU A 94 17.06 -12.50 4.91
CA GLU A 94 17.41 -12.84 6.30
C GLU A 94 18.31 -14.09 6.41
N HIS A 95 18.68 -14.73 5.29
CA HIS A 95 19.51 -15.95 5.27
C HIS A 95 20.93 -15.76 4.74
N ASP A 96 21.34 -14.53 4.44
CA ASP A 96 22.65 -14.22 3.82
C ASP A 96 23.44 -13.17 4.63
N GLY A 97 23.31 -13.23 5.96
CA GLY A 97 24.02 -12.37 6.93
C GLY A 97 24.68 -13.16 8.05
#